data_AF-A0A6C0LEV7-F1
#
_entry.id   AF-A0A6C0LEV7-F1
#
_cell.length_a   1.000
_cell.length_b   1.000
_cell.length_c   1.000
_cell.angle_alpha   90.00
_cell.angle_beta   90.00
_cell.angle_gamma   90.00
#
_symmetry.space_group_name_H-M   'P 1'
#
loop_
_entity.id
_entity.type
_entity.pdbx_description
1 polymer ?
#
loop_
_entity_poly.entity_id
_entity_poly.type
_entity_poly.pdbx_seq_one_letter_code
_entity_poly.pdbx_strand_id
1 'polypeptide(L)'
;MKPKNIYGTELKQCNSNKNYLLYDSSINGFCNEPYSGYHNICINMNPFIANNFSELTGQSNWSKSKKGKNHCICQGAWANYIAKLKQVDNYNKLPLGILNCEAIPEKVLEEYKDKFRRWNNATINNQHIDAYNELLRQCPKIKQKR
;
A
#
# COMPACT_ATOMS: atom_id res chain seq x y z
N MET A 1 5.21 -13.38 19.58
CA MET A 1 3.85 -13.44 18.99
C MET A 1 3.97 -13.37 17.48
N LYS A 2 3.07 -14.03 16.74
CA LYS A 2 3.00 -13.88 15.28
C LYS A 2 2.49 -12.46 14.93
N PRO A 3 3.00 -11.82 13.86
CA PRO A 3 2.51 -10.52 13.43
C PRO A 3 1.04 -10.61 13.00
N LYS A 4 0.28 -9.54 13.28
CA LYS A 4 -1.14 -9.44 12.94
C LYS A 4 -1.38 -8.54 11.74
N ASN A 5 -2.42 -8.84 10.96
CA ASN A 5 -2.92 -7.98 9.91
C ASN A 5 -3.90 -6.93 10.44
N ILE A 6 -4.31 -5.98 9.60
CA ILE A 6 -5.28 -4.90 9.90
C ILE A 6 -6.65 -5.35 10.41
N TYR A 7 -6.97 -6.64 10.35
CA TYR A 7 -8.18 -7.24 10.93
C TYR A 7 -7.93 -7.86 12.32
N GLY A 8 -6.71 -7.79 12.84
CA GLY A 8 -6.30 -8.37 14.13
C GLY A 8 -6.06 -9.88 14.10
N THR A 9 -6.07 -10.51 12.91
CA THR A 9 -5.77 -11.94 12.72
C THR A 9 -4.33 -12.15 12.24
N GLU A 10 -3.88 -13.39 12.09
CA GLU A 10 -2.52 -13.70 11.62
C GLU A 10 -2.21 -13.05 10.27
N LEU A 11 -1.05 -12.38 10.17
CA LEU A 11 -0.59 -11.76 8.93
C LEU A 11 -0.32 -12.84 7.86
N LYS A 12 -0.94 -12.69 6.69
CA LYS A 12 -0.70 -13.56 5.53
C LYS A 12 0.43 -13.03 4.65
N GLN A 13 1.00 -13.91 3.83
CA GLN A 13 1.97 -13.52 2.81
C GLN A 13 1.27 -12.68 1.74
N CYS A 14 1.94 -11.60 1.33
CA CYS A 14 1.53 -10.78 0.20
C CYS A 14 1.92 -11.46 -1.11
N ASN A 15 3.18 -11.88 -1.22
CA ASN A 15 3.74 -12.52 -2.42
C ASN A 15 4.42 -13.85 -2.07
N SER A 16 4.55 -14.74 -3.05
CA SER A 16 5.14 -16.06 -2.90
C SER A 16 6.67 -16.07 -3.03
N ASN A 17 7.32 -14.91 -3.18
CA ASN A 17 8.77 -14.84 -3.28
C ASN A 17 9.40 -15.12 -1.91
N LYS A 18 9.99 -16.30 -1.79
CA LYS A 18 10.71 -16.75 -0.59
C LYS A 18 12.12 -16.16 -0.46
N ASN A 19 12.62 -15.51 -1.53
CA ASN A 19 13.95 -14.90 -1.52
C ASN A 19 13.83 -13.45 -1.03
N TYR A 20 14.53 -13.17 0.06
CA TYR A 20 14.71 -11.83 0.63
C TYR A 20 15.44 -10.97 -0.39
N LEU A 21 14.69 -10.13 -1.09
CA LEU A 21 15.25 -9.24 -2.08
C LEU A 21 14.83 -7.84 -1.67
N LEU A 22 15.80 -7.03 -1.26
CA LEU A 22 15.62 -5.62 -0.90
C LEU A 22 14.86 -4.84 -1.99
N TYR A 23 14.91 -5.30 -3.24
CA TYR A 23 14.18 -4.72 -4.38
C TYR A 23 12.71 -5.15 -4.50
N ASP A 24 12.24 -6.13 -3.72
CA ASP A 24 10.86 -6.60 -3.74
C ASP A 24 10.04 -6.15 -2.52
N SER A 25 10.65 -5.31 -1.68
CA SER A 25 9.97 -4.59 -0.60
C SER A 25 9.24 -5.49 0.41
N SER A 26 9.64 -6.76 0.52
CA SER A 26 9.03 -7.75 1.41
C SER A 26 10.07 -8.59 2.15
N ILE A 27 9.71 -9.09 3.34
CA ILE A 27 10.50 -10.08 4.09
C ILE A 27 9.78 -11.42 3.99
N ASN A 28 10.38 -12.40 3.30
CA ASN A 28 9.80 -13.72 3.10
C ASN A 28 8.36 -13.66 2.54
N GLY A 29 8.08 -12.66 1.70
CA GLY A 29 6.76 -12.42 1.11
C GLY A 29 5.78 -11.64 1.98
N PHE A 30 6.15 -11.24 3.19
CA PHE A 30 5.31 -10.42 4.07
C PHE A 30 5.64 -8.92 3.92
N CYS A 31 4.61 -8.07 3.97
CA CYS A 31 4.77 -6.61 3.96
C CYS A 31 5.04 -6.08 5.38
N ASN A 32 6.06 -6.60 6.05
CA ASN A 32 6.39 -6.28 7.43
C ASN A 32 7.82 -5.75 7.58
N GLU A 33 8.30 -5.02 6.56
CA GLU A 33 9.63 -4.43 6.57
C GLU A 33 9.87 -3.62 7.87
N PRO A 34 10.98 -3.85 8.59
CA PRO A 34 11.30 -3.18 9.84
C PRO A 34 12.03 -1.85 9.64
N TYR A 35 12.49 -1.55 8.41
CA TYR A 35 13.29 -0.38 8.07
C TYR A 35 12.47 0.72 7.37
N SER A 36 13.14 1.84 7.10
CA SER A 36 12.59 3.16 6.69
C SER A 36 11.73 3.19 5.42
N GLY A 37 11.58 2.09 4.69
CA GLY A 37 10.74 2.01 3.50
C GLY A 37 9.25 1.97 3.81
N TYR A 38 8.84 1.50 5.00
CA TYR A 38 7.42 1.34 5.37
C TYR A 38 6.60 0.57 4.32
N HIS A 39 7.20 -0.44 3.69
CA HIS A 39 6.56 -1.31 2.70
C HIS A 39 5.54 -2.25 3.35
N ASN A 40 4.43 -1.67 3.78
CA ASN A 40 3.45 -2.29 4.64
C ASN A 40 2.07 -2.42 3.95
N ILE A 41 1.92 -1.97 2.70
CA ILE A 41 0.66 -2.10 1.94
C ILE A 41 0.83 -3.19 0.88
N CYS A 42 0.06 -4.27 0.99
CA CYS A 42 0.01 -5.32 -0.03
C CYS A 42 -1.02 -4.98 -1.10
N ILE A 43 -0.56 -4.77 -2.33
CA ILE A 43 -1.40 -4.42 -3.48
C ILE A 43 -1.27 -5.45 -4.59
N ASN A 44 -2.38 -5.77 -5.26
CA ASN A 44 -2.42 -6.52 -6.51
C ASN A 44 -2.12 -5.55 -7.67
N MET A 45 -1.00 -5.77 -8.35
CA MET A 45 -0.58 -4.98 -9.50
C MET A 45 -1.36 -5.41 -10.75
N ASN A 46 -2.68 -5.26 -10.72
CA ASN A 46 -3.53 -5.51 -11.90
C ASN A 46 -3.16 -4.52 -13.03
N PRO A 47 -3.65 -4.71 -14.27
CA PRO A 47 -3.30 -3.85 -15.40
C PRO A 47 -3.58 -2.36 -15.18
N PHE A 48 -4.65 -2.01 -14.44
CA PHE A 48 -4.98 -0.61 -14.12
C PHE A 48 -3.88 0.04 -13.27
N ILE A 49 -3.38 -0.67 -12.25
CA ILE A 49 -2.33 -0.19 -11.34
C ILE A 49 -0.95 -0.29 -11.99
N ALA A 50 -0.57 -1.46 -12.51
CA ALA A 50 0.78 -1.76 -12.97
C ALA A 50 1.27 -0.82 -14.07
N ASN A 51 0.34 -0.34 -14.91
CA ASN A 51 0.66 0.53 -16.04
C ASN A 51 1.04 1.96 -15.64
N ASN A 52 0.55 2.46 -14.51
CA ASN A 52 0.66 3.88 -14.14
C ASN A 52 1.19 4.12 -12.71
N PHE A 53 1.31 3.10 -11.86
CA PHE A 53 1.68 3.29 -10.46
C PHE A 53 3.04 3.98 -10.27
N SER A 54 4.09 3.45 -10.89
CA SER A 54 5.43 4.05 -10.81
C SER A 54 5.45 5.49 -11.33
N GLU A 55 4.79 5.75 -12.47
CA GLU A 55 4.71 7.08 -13.08
C GLU A 55 3.99 8.08 -12.16
N LEU A 56 2.77 7.74 -11.71
CA LEU A 56 1.97 8.62 -10.85
C LEU A 56 2.63 8.85 -9.49
N THR A 57 3.45 7.92 -9.01
CA THR A 57 4.18 8.08 -7.75
C THR A 57 5.56 8.71 -7.89
N GLY A 58 6.02 9.01 -9.13
CA GLY A 58 7.33 9.60 -9.41
C GLY A 58 8.50 8.64 -9.21
N GLN A 59 8.27 7.34 -9.30
CA GLN A 59 9.27 6.29 -9.14
C GLN A 59 9.77 5.77 -10.51
N SER A 60 10.89 5.05 -10.52
CA SER A 60 11.33 4.31 -11.71
C SER A 60 10.25 3.31 -12.15
N ASN A 61 10.20 2.96 -13.43
CA ASN A 61 9.13 2.20 -14.08
C ASN A 61 9.09 0.69 -13.70
N TRP A 62 9.23 0.37 -12.41
CA TRP A 62 9.25 -0.99 -11.88
C TRP A 62 7.85 -1.64 -11.83
N SER A 63 6.77 -0.86 -11.72
CA SER A 63 5.40 -1.39 -11.53
C SER A 63 4.96 -2.30 -12.67
N LYS A 64 5.37 -2.01 -13.91
CA LYS A 64 5.05 -2.84 -15.09
C LYS A 64 5.59 -4.26 -14.98
N SER A 65 6.77 -4.44 -14.38
CA SER A 65 7.37 -5.77 -14.17
C SER A 65 6.61 -6.62 -13.14
N LYS A 66 5.76 -5.99 -12.34
CA LYS A 66 4.95 -6.64 -11.31
C LYS A 66 3.52 -6.92 -11.76
N LYS A 67 3.17 -6.65 -13.02
CA LYS A 67 1.83 -6.88 -13.57
C LYS A 67 1.29 -8.29 -13.23
N GLY A 68 0.09 -8.34 -12.68
CA GLY A 68 -0.59 -9.56 -12.26
C GLY A 68 -0.07 -10.19 -10.95
N LYS A 69 0.87 -9.53 -10.25
CA LYS A 69 1.46 -10.03 -9.01
C LYS A 69 1.10 -9.12 -7.84
N ASN A 70 1.10 -9.71 -6.65
CA ASN A 70 1.03 -8.94 -5.43
C ASN A 70 2.41 -8.34 -5.10
N HIS A 71 2.42 -7.13 -4.56
CA HIS A 71 3.66 -6.43 -4.21
C HIS A 71 3.45 -5.55 -2.97
N CYS A 72 4.51 -5.41 -2.16
CA CYS A 72 4.48 -4.58 -0.97
C CYS A 72 4.94 -3.16 -1.34
N ILE A 73 4.07 -2.18 -1.19
CA ILE A 73 4.38 -0.77 -1.46
C ILE A 73 4.45 0.02 -0.16
N CYS A 74 5.19 1.13 -0.19
CA CYS A 74 5.25 2.03 0.95
C CYS A 74 3.94 2.80 1.11
N GLN A 75 3.58 3.12 2.36
CA GLN A 75 2.38 3.92 2.67
C GLN A 75 2.38 5.28 1.95
N GLY A 76 3.57 5.85 1.79
CA GLY A 76 3.74 7.08 1.04
C GLY A 76 3.44 6.96 -0.45
N ALA A 77 3.94 5.92 -1.12
CA ALA A 77 3.65 5.69 -2.53
C ALA A 77 2.16 5.41 -2.73
N TRP A 78 1.54 4.68 -1.82
CA TRP A 78 0.08 4.52 -1.80
C TRP A 78 -0.63 5.88 -1.69
N ALA A 79 -0.23 6.74 -0.76
CA ALA A 79 -0.82 8.05 -0.59
C ALA A 79 -0.66 8.95 -1.83
N ASN A 80 0.54 8.98 -2.42
CA ASN A 80 0.79 9.72 -3.66
C ASN A 80 -0.06 9.17 -4.81
N TYR A 81 -0.18 7.85 -4.93
CA TYR A 81 -0.96 7.22 -5.98
C TYR A 81 -2.43 7.65 -5.90
N ILE A 82 -3.04 7.58 -4.71
CA ILE A 82 -4.44 7.99 -4.50
C ILE A 82 -4.62 9.48 -4.77
N ALA A 83 -3.74 10.32 -4.22
CA ALA A 83 -3.79 11.76 -4.42
C ALA A 83 -3.68 12.14 -5.92
N LYS A 84 -2.79 11.46 -6.65
CA LYS A 84 -2.62 11.68 -8.09
C LYS A 84 -3.79 11.19 -8.92
N LEU A 85 -4.38 10.03 -8.57
CA LEU A 85 -5.60 9.56 -9.22
C LEU A 85 -6.75 10.56 -9.09
N LYS A 86 -6.87 11.25 -7.95
CA LYS A 86 -7.85 12.33 -7.77
C LYS A 86 -7.53 13.56 -8.62
N GLN A 87 -6.27 13.96 -8.71
CA GLN A 87 -5.84 15.09 -9.55
C GLN A 87 -6.11 14.87 -11.04
N VAL A 88 -5.99 13.64 -11.53
CA VAL A 88 -6.20 13.29 -12.95
C VAL A 88 -7.60 12.71 -13.24
N ASP A 89 -8.54 12.89 -12.32
CA ASP A 89 -9.95 12.43 -12.42
C ASP A 89 -10.11 10.93 -12.81
N ASN A 90 -9.20 10.09 -12.32
CA ASN A 90 -9.25 8.63 -12.51
C ASN A 90 -9.53 7.86 -11.22
N TYR A 91 -9.71 8.56 -10.09
CA TYR A 91 -10.00 7.94 -8.80
C TYR A 91 -11.27 7.09 -8.83
N ASN A 92 -12.33 7.55 -9.50
CA ASN A 92 -13.59 6.81 -9.62
C ASN A 92 -13.46 5.51 -10.46
N LYS A 93 -12.36 5.36 -11.20
CA LYS A 93 -12.06 4.15 -12.00
C LYS A 93 -11.22 3.14 -11.22
N LEU A 94 -10.76 3.48 -10.01
CA LEU A 94 -9.94 2.60 -9.17
C LEU A 94 -10.77 1.39 -8.68
N PRO A 95 -10.43 0.17 -9.12
CA PRO A 95 -11.20 -1.01 -8.74
C PRO A 95 -11.12 -1.30 -7.23
N LEU A 96 -12.18 -1.93 -6.72
CA LEU A 96 -12.18 -2.53 -5.39
C LEU A 96 -11.45 -3.86 -5.40
N GLY A 97 -10.95 -4.27 -4.22
CA GLY A 97 -10.25 -5.55 -4.04
C GLY A 97 -8.82 -5.54 -4.57
N ILE A 98 -8.22 -4.36 -4.79
CA ILE A 98 -6.80 -4.27 -5.19
C ILE A 98 -5.86 -4.44 -4.01
N LEU A 99 -6.33 -4.25 -2.78
CA LEU A 99 -5.51 -4.49 -1.59
C LEU A 99 -5.76 -5.88 -1.04
N ASN A 100 -4.70 -6.62 -0.75
CA ASN A 100 -4.79 -7.88 -0.02
C ASN A 100 -4.74 -7.58 1.48
N CYS A 101 -5.89 -7.20 2.03
CA CYS A 101 -6.00 -6.70 3.39
C CYS A 101 -5.46 -7.66 4.47
N GLU A 102 -5.54 -8.97 4.27
CA GLU A 102 -4.99 -9.97 5.21
C GLU A 102 -3.44 -10.01 5.23
N ALA A 103 -2.79 -9.37 4.25
CA ALA A 103 -1.33 -9.25 4.14
C ALA A 103 -0.82 -7.83 4.48
N ILE A 104 -1.69 -6.96 5.01
CA ILE A 104 -1.34 -5.62 5.49
C ILE A 104 -1.23 -5.68 7.02
N PRO A 105 -0.08 -5.35 7.63
CA PRO A 105 0.08 -5.38 9.09
C PRO A 105 -0.82 -4.36 9.81
N GLU A 106 -1.26 -4.68 11.03
CA GLU A 106 -2.08 -3.75 11.84
C GLU A 106 -1.39 -2.42 12.16
N LYS A 107 -0.05 -2.43 12.28
CA LYS A 107 0.77 -1.22 12.52
C LYS A 107 0.55 -0.11 11.49
N VAL A 108 0.07 -0.45 10.29
CA VAL A 108 -0.28 0.53 9.25
C VAL A 108 -1.30 1.54 9.74
N LEU A 109 -2.29 1.10 10.54
CA LEU A 109 -3.36 1.97 11.03
C LEU A 109 -2.88 3.00 12.06
N GLU A 110 -1.80 2.68 12.78
CA GLU A 110 -1.16 3.57 13.75
C GLU A 110 -0.21 4.55 13.03
N GLU A 111 0.59 4.04 12.09
CA GLU A 111 1.57 4.83 11.34
C GLU A 111 0.93 5.95 10.49
N TYR A 112 -0.24 5.72 9.88
CA TYR A 112 -0.96 6.76 9.13
C TYR A 112 -1.40 7.94 10.01
N LYS A 113 -1.67 7.72 11.30
CA LYS A 113 -2.10 8.78 12.23
C LYS A 113 -0.95 9.69 12.64
N ASP A 114 0.24 9.12 12.80
CA ASP A 114 1.36 9.82 13.45
C ASP A 114 2.45 10.31 12.48
N LYS A 115 2.71 9.62 11.36
CA LYS A 115 3.94 9.85 10.57
C LYS A 115 3.75 10.45 9.18
N PHE A 116 2.59 10.30 8.55
CA PHE A 116 2.43 10.60 7.12
C PHE A 116 1.76 11.93 6.76
N ARG A 117 1.67 12.89 7.70
CA ARG A 117 1.18 14.26 7.41
C ARG A 117 1.97 14.97 6.30
N ARG A 118 3.24 14.61 6.06
CA ARG A 118 4.11 15.11 4.98
C ARG A 118 4.96 13.95 4.44
N TRP A 119 4.80 13.58 3.17
CA TRP A 119 5.63 12.54 2.54
C TRP A 119 6.11 12.96 1.15
N ASN A 120 7.44 13.00 0.99
CA ASN A 120 8.19 13.51 -0.17
C ASN A 120 7.89 14.99 -0.48
N ASN A 121 8.75 15.68 -1.25
CA ASN A 121 8.57 17.11 -1.62
C ASN A 121 7.27 17.40 -2.42
N ALA A 122 6.46 16.38 -2.71
CA ALA A 122 5.11 16.49 -3.24
C ALA A 122 4.10 16.58 -2.09
N THR A 123 3.93 17.78 -1.51
CA THR A 123 2.89 18.01 -0.51
C THR A 123 1.55 18.17 -1.22
N ILE A 124 0.85 17.07 -1.51
CA ILE A 124 -0.55 17.15 -1.92
C ILE A 124 -1.41 17.21 -0.65
N ASN A 125 -2.20 18.28 -0.52
CA ASN A 125 -3.08 18.47 0.64
C ASN A 125 -3.94 17.22 0.89
N ASN A 126 -4.04 16.81 2.16
CA ASN A 126 -4.85 15.66 2.61
C ASN A 126 -4.47 14.28 2.04
N GLN A 127 -3.31 14.12 1.36
CA GLN A 127 -2.93 12.85 0.75
C GLN A 127 -2.98 11.64 1.70
N HIS A 128 -2.59 11.83 2.96
CA HIS A 128 -2.61 10.77 3.98
C HIS A 128 -4.03 10.41 4.44
N ILE A 129 -4.93 11.40 4.53
CA ILE A 129 -6.35 11.19 4.84
C ILE A 129 -7.02 10.44 3.70
N ASP A 130 -6.75 10.84 2.47
CA ASP A 130 -7.26 10.19 1.27
C ASP A 130 -6.79 8.75 1.15
N ALA A 131 -5.49 8.52 1.39
CA ALA A 131 -4.90 7.20 1.40
C ALA A 131 -5.51 6.28 2.48
N TYR A 132 -5.74 6.83 3.67
CA TYR A 132 -6.34 6.12 4.78
C TYR A 132 -7.81 5.77 4.51
N ASN A 133 -8.59 6.74 4.00
CA ASN A 133 -9.98 6.50 3.62
C ASN A 133 -10.08 5.46 2.50
N GLU A 134 -9.18 5.50 1.53
CA GLU A 134 -9.13 4.49 0.48
C GLU A 134 -8.70 3.11 1.02
N LEU A 135 -7.78 3.05 1.97
CA LEU A 135 -7.45 1.81 2.68
C LEU A 135 -8.69 1.23 3.38
N LEU A 136 -9.47 2.06 4.07
CA LEU A 136 -10.74 1.62 4.69
C LEU A 136 -11.76 1.15 3.65
N ARG A 137 -11.86 1.84 2.50
CA ARG A 137 -12.75 1.46 1.40
C ARG A 137 -12.39 0.09 0.82
N GLN A 138 -11.10 -0.17 0.64
CA GLN A 138 -10.58 -1.44 0.13
C GLN A 138 -10.66 -2.56 1.17
N CYS A 139 -10.61 -2.22 2.47
CA CYS A 139 -10.56 -3.16 3.58
C CYS A 139 -11.69 -2.90 4.60
N PRO A 140 -12.97 -3.13 4.24
CA PRO A 140 -14.13 -2.69 5.02
C PRO A 140 -14.31 -3.40 6.38
N LYS A 141 -13.61 -4.52 6.62
CA LYS A 141 -13.69 -5.26 7.90
C LYS A 141 -12.81 -4.65 9.01
N ILE A 142 -12.08 -3.57 8.74
CA ILE A 142 -11.33 -2.85 9.78
C ILE A 142 -12.36 -2.31 10.78
N LYS A 143 -12.37 -2.87 11.99
CA LYS A 143 -13.18 -2.33 13.08
C LYS A 143 -12.62 -0.95 13.42
N GLN A 144 -13.37 0.11 13.16
CA GLN A 144 -13.05 1.42 13.71
C GLN A 144 -13.06 1.27 15.24
N LYS A 145 -11.89 1.42 15.88
CA LYS A 145 -11.85 1.58 17.33
C LYS A 145 -12.60 2.89 17.61
N ARG A 146 -13.83 2.75 18.12
CA ARG A 146 -14.61 3.82 18.73
C ARG A 146 -13.85 4.38 19.92
#